data_AF-X6IRZ2-F1
#
_entry.id   AF-X6IRZ2-F1
#
_cell.length_a   1.000
_cell.length_b   1.000
_cell.length_c   1.000
_cell.angle_alpha   90.00
_cell.angle_beta   90.00
_cell.angle_gamma   90.00
#
_symmetry.space_group_name_H-M   'P 1'
#
loop_
_entity.id
_entity.type
_entity.pdbx_description
1 polymer ?
#
loop_
_entity_poly.entity_id
_entity_poly.type
_entity_poly.pdbx_seq_one_letter_code
_entity_poly.pdbx_strand_id
1 'polypeptide(L)'
;MLVLLTPLILIPLPFLFVPFFIAVAMPNRVCLAVCAVVLAAGIAYLRGDGSFDGPGGLLAAVLWAAMAIGAAVGVIARGIGLGLSSFGAKRAIVQSPVLVAFLVLALGFSWLFVVKPKLDARPASQACLTSIIHIKIGGRLLSTPPAPVVQISNGYIADYGLSSAKGTRLVCSATDNGLIPLTASSLSLRFGDLKNHRKPNLVERTFCTMAKPGGWVALWCDRFNAPEALADWPETLVVGLSSDFSLRHPFLLNGPPREELAAGLAKSAGSGNPIVGLPAVGFVRYKMPSNAEYWVSTDPSWRLPDNAIYLMDCSLDRCRVAFSIDGTVFAGYSFQAPIEGREARSRAVYSKAMTLLDELHSNR
;
A
#
# COMPACT_ATOMS: atom_id res chain seq x y z
N MET A 1 8.56 -0.71 -28.62
CA MET A 1 7.34 -0.49 -27.82
C MET A 1 6.06 -0.48 -28.68
N LEU A 2 6.05 0.16 -29.86
CA LEU A 2 4.87 0.23 -30.75
C LEU A 2 4.37 -1.13 -31.31
N VAL A 3 5.29 -2.08 -31.55
CA VAL A 3 4.99 -3.39 -32.18
C VAL A 3 4.29 -4.38 -31.23
N LEU A 4 4.45 -4.21 -29.92
CA LEU A 4 3.77 -5.03 -28.90
C LEU A 4 2.37 -4.49 -28.54
N LEU A 5 2.10 -3.21 -28.83
CA LEU A 5 0.81 -2.56 -28.59
C LEU A 5 -0.20 -2.83 -29.70
N THR A 6 0.25 -3.06 -30.93
CA THR A 6 -0.59 -3.29 -32.11
C THR A 6 -1.54 -4.50 -31.98
N PRO A 7 -1.09 -5.71 -31.59
CA PRO A 7 -2.00 -6.84 -31.40
C PRO A 7 -2.95 -6.62 -30.21
N LEU A 8 -2.50 -5.92 -29.15
CA LEU A 8 -3.32 -5.64 -27.97
C LEU A 8 -4.51 -4.71 -28.28
N ILE A 9 -4.37 -3.86 -29.30
CA ILE A 9 -5.40 -2.91 -29.74
C ILE A 9 -6.29 -3.54 -30.83
N LEU A 10 -5.72 -4.32 -31.75
CA LEU A 10 -6.45 -4.89 -32.89
C LEU A 10 -7.33 -6.09 -32.53
N ILE A 11 -6.87 -6.96 -31.62
CA ILE A 11 -7.60 -8.18 -31.22
C ILE A 11 -8.97 -7.90 -30.57
N PRO A 12 -9.17 -6.88 -29.72
CA PRO A 12 -10.49 -6.60 -29.14
C PRO A 12 -11.46 -5.86 -30.08
N LEU A 13 -11.01 -5.26 -31.20
CA LEU A 13 -11.89 -4.50 -32.10
C LEU A 13 -13.02 -5.33 -32.72
N PRO A 14 -12.79 -6.57 -33.23
CA PRO A 14 -13.87 -7.42 -33.72
C PRO A 14 -14.93 -7.71 -32.64
N PHE A 15 -14.47 -7.96 -31.41
CA PHE A 15 -15.35 -8.24 -30.27
C PHE A 15 -16.16 -7.02 -29.84
N LEU A 16 -15.69 -5.81 -30.12
CA LEU A 16 -16.45 -4.57 -29.93
C LEU A 16 -17.43 -4.30 -31.09
N PHE A 17 -16.95 -4.37 -32.34
CA PHE A 17 -17.69 -3.90 -33.51
C PHE A 17 -18.72 -4.90 -34.03
N VAL A 18 -18.43 -6.20 -34.02
CA VAL A 18 -19.37 -7.23 -34.52
C VAL A 18 -20.71 -7.19 -33.76
N PRO A 19 -20.75 -7.28 -32.42
CA PRO A 19 -22.03 -7.22 -31.71
C PRO A 19 -22.72 -5.84 -31.85
N PHE A 20 -21.94 -4.76 -31.98
CA PHE A 20 -22.47 -3.43 -32.27
C PHE A 20 -23.23 -3.38 -33.60
N PHE A 21 -22.57 -3.80 -34.70
CA PHE A 21 -23.18 -3.77 -36.04
C PHE A 21 -24.37 -4.73 -36.15
N ILE A 22 -24.30 -5.91 -35.51
CA ILE A 22 -25.42 -6.85 -35.43
C ILE A 22 -26.65 -6.17 -34.82
N ALA A 23 -26.49 -5.50 -33.68
CA ALA A 23 -27.61 -4.82 -33.03
C ALA A 23 -28.11 -3.58 -33.81
N VAL A 24 -27.22 -2.82 -34.45
CA VAL A 24 -27.58 -1.65 -35.27
C VAL A 24 -28.34 -2.03 -36.56
N ALA A 25 -28.05 -3.20 -37.14
CA ALA A 25 -28.69 -3.67 -38.36
C ALA A 25 -30.14 -4.16 -38.15
N MET A 26 -30.61 -4.31 -36.90
CA MET A 26 -31.91 -4.92 -36.60
C MET A 26 -33.08 -4.10 -37.17
N PRO A 27 -34.00 -4.70 -37.95
CA PRO A 27 -34.96 -3.95 -38.76
C PRO A 27 -36.08 -3.29 -37.94
N ASN A 28 -36.55 -3.92 -36.87
CA ASN A 28 -37.68 -3.46 -36.06
C ASN A 28 -37.44 -3.65 -34.55
N ARG A 29 -38.36 -3.15 -33.71
CA ARG A 29 -38.24 -3.18 -32.24
C ARG A 29 -38.27 -4.60 -31.67
N VAL A 30 -39.02 -5.51 -32.30
CA VAL A 30 -39.13 -6.92 -31.86
C VAL A 30 -37.82 -7.66 -32.11
N CYS A 31 -37.23 -7.54 -33.31
CA CYS A 31 -35.92 -8.11 -33.63
C CYS A 31 -34.82 -7.53 -32.73
N LEU A 32 -34.89 -6.23 -32.40
CA LEU A 32 -33.94 -5.61 -31.48
C LEU A 32 -34.04 -6.19 -30.06
N ALA A 33 -35.27 -6.38 -29.55
CA ALA A 33 -35.49 -6.95 -28.23
C ALA A 33 -35.00 -8.41 -28.16
N VAL A 34 -35.30 -9.22 -29.18
CA VAL A 34 -34.80 -10.60 -29.29
C VAL A 34 -33.26 -10.61 -29.37
N CYS A 35 -32.67 -9.75 -30.19
CA CYS A 35 -31.22 -9.60 -30.29
C CYS A 35 -30.57 -9.23 -28.94
N ALA A 36 -31.17 -8.27 -28.22
CA ALA A 36 -30.69 -7.86 -26.90
C ALA A 36 -30.72 -9.01 -25.88
N VAL A 37 -31.81 -9.79 -25.87
CA VAL A 37 -31.94 -10.96 -24.98
C VAL A 37 -30.93 -12.04 -25.33
N VAL A 38 -30.75 -12.37 -26.62
CA VAL A 38 -29.79 -13.39 -27.07
C VAL A 38 -28.34 -12.96 -26.78
N LEU A 39 -27.98 -11.70 -27.05
CA LEU A 39 -26.66 -11.17 -26.74
C LEU A 39 -26.42 -11.17 -25.22
N ALA A 40 -27.38 -10.70 -24.42
CA ALA A 40 -27.26 -10.69 -22.96
C ALA A 40 -27.11 -12.12 -22.40
N ALA A 41 -27.89 -13.08 -22.90
CA ALA A 41 -27.80 -14.48 -22.50
C ALA A 41 -26.45 -15.11 -22.90
N GLY A 42 -25.97 -14.86 -24.11
CA GLY A 42 -24.66 -15.34 -24.57
C GLY A 42 -23.50 -14.75 -23.78
N ILE A 43 -23.54 -13.44 -23.50
CA ILE A 43 -22.55 -12.75 -22.66
C ILE A 43 -22.60 -13.28 -21.22
N ALA A 44 -23.79 -13.51 -20.66
CA ALA A 44 -23.96 -14.06 -19.32
C ALA A 44 -23.47 -15.52 -19.22
N TYR A 45 -23.71 -16.34 -20.25
CA TYR A 45 -23.20 -17.71 -20.32
C TYR A 45 -21.66 -17.75 -20.33
N LEU A 46 -21.03 -16.83 -21.07
CA LEU A 46 -19.57 -16.68 -21.11
C LEU A 46 -18.94 -16.16 -19.79
N ARG A 47 -19.77 -15.74 -18.82
CA ARG A 47 -19.31 -15.31 -17.49
C ARG A 47 -19.07 -16.50 -16.52
N GLY A 48 -19.44 -17.72 -16.92
CA GLY A 48 -19.36 -18.93 -16.08
C GLY A 48 -17.93 -19.33 -15.69
N ASP A 49 -17.68 -19.37 -14.37
CA ASP A 49 -16.60 -20.03 -13.62
C ASP A 49 -15.19 -19.98 -14.22
N GLY A 50 -14.60 -18.78 -14.26
CA GLY A 50 -13.17 -18.62 -14.51
C GLY A 50 -12.52 -17.72 -13.47
N SER A 51 -11.66 -18.27 -12.61
CA SER A 51 -10.67 -17.43 -11.93
C SER A 51 -9.79 -16.83 -13.03
N PHE A 52 -9.87 -15.51 -13.22
CA PHE A 52 -9.13 -14.82 -14.27
C PHE A 52 -7.66 -14.59 -13.87
N ASP A 53 -7.03 -15.62 -13.31
CA ASP A 53 -5.65 -15.57 -12.85
C ASP A 53 -4.71 -15.84 -14.03
N GLY A 54 -3.98 -14.80 -14.46
CA GLY A 54 -2.94 -14.89 -15.49
C GLY A 54 -3.23 -14.08 -16.77
N PRO A 55 -2.24 -14.02 -17.70
CA PRO A 55 -2.34 -13.21 -18.92
C PRO A 55 -3.47 -13.64 -19.87
N GLY A 56 -3.84 -14.94 -19.87
CA GLY A 56 -5.02 -15.44 -20.60
C GLY A 56 -6.34 -14.95 -20.00
N GLY A 57 -6.46 -14.92 -18.66
CA GLY A 57 -7.63 -14.37 -17.98
C GLY A 57 -7.78 -12.86 -18.14
N LEU A 58 -6.65 -12.15 -18.29
CA LEU A 58 -6.66 -10.73 -18.64
C LEU A 58 -7.34 -10.51 -19.99
N LEU A 59 -6.85 -11.21 -21.02
CA LEU A 59 -7.35 -11.12 -22.39
C LEU A 59 -8.82 -11.52 -22.48
N ALA A 60 -9.20 -12.64 -21.85
CA ALA A 60 -10.58 -13.13 -21.83
C ALA A 60 -11.56 -12.09 -21.28
N ALA A 61 -11.25 -11.43 -20.16
CA ALA A 61 -12.14 -10.41 -19.62
C ALA A 61 -12.12 -9.08 -20.40
N VAL A 62 -11.02 -8.75 -21.11
CA VAL A 62 -11.00 -7.62 -22.05
C VAL A 62 -11.92 -7.90 -23.25
N LEU A 63 -11.86 -9.12 -23.80
CA LEU A 63 -12.73 -9.55 -24.91
C LEU A 63 -14.19 -9.61 -24.49
N TRP A 64 -14.48 -10.14 -23.29
CA TRP A 64 -15.82 -10.20 -22.72
C TRP A 64 -16.40 -8.80 -22.51
N ALA A 65 -15.62 -7.89 -21.94
CA ALA A 65 -16.03 -6.50 -21.77
C ALA A 65 -16.28 -5.81 -23.12
N ALA A 66 -15.41 -6.02 -24.11
CA ALA A 66 -15.61 -5.49 -25.46
C ALA A 66 -16.92 -5.99 -26.08
N MET A 67 -17.25 -7.28 -25.94
CA MET A 67 -18.52 -7.84 -26.41
C MET A 67 -19.74 -7.22 -25.72
N ALA A 68 -19.71 -7.12 -24.38
CA ALA A 68 -20.80 -6.56 -23.61
C ALA A 68 -21.06 -5.08 -23.96
N ILE A 69 -20.00 -4.30 -24.09
CA ILE A 69 -20.04 -2.88 -24.45
C ILE A 69 -20.56 -2.71 -25.88
N GLY A 70 -20.04 -3.49 -26.84
CA GLY A 70 -20.49 -3.45 -28.23
C GLY A 70 -21.97 -3.79 -28.39
N ALA A 71 -22.43 -4.87 -27.74
CA ALA A 71 -23.83 -5.29 -27.75
C ALA A 71 -24.76 -4.25 -27.13
N ALA A 72 -24.48 -3.80 -25.90
CA ALA A 72 -25.33 -2.87 -25.17
C ALA A 72 -25.54 -1.58 -25.97
N VAL A 73 -24.49 -1.06 -26.58
CA VAL A 73 -24.60 0.22 -27.27
C VAL A 73 -25.12 0.11 -28.69
N GLY A 74 -24.86 -0.99 -29.40
CA GLY A 74 -25.59 -1.25 -30.64
C GLY A 74 -27.11 -1.29 -30.41
N VAL A 75 -27.54 -1.88 -29.28
CA VAL A 75 -28.96 -1.91 -28.89
C VAL A 75 -29.49 -0.51 -28.57
N ILE A 76 -28.78 0.28 -27.76
CA ILE A 76 -29.18 1.66 -27.40
C ILE A 76 -29.22 2.56 -28.64
N ALA A 77 -28.19 2.52 -29.49
CA ALA A 77 -28.11 3.33 -30.70
C ALA A 77 -29.25 3.01 -31.67
N ARG A 78 -29.58 1.72 -31.83
CA ARG A 78 -30.72 1.31 -32.65
C ARG A 78 -32.06 1.67 -32.02
N GLY A 79 -32.20 1.53 -30.71
CA GLY A 79 -33.39 1.96 -29.96
C GLY A 79 -33.68 3.45 -30.15
N ILE A 80 -32.66 4.29 -29.97
CA ILE A 80 -32.72 5.74 -30.20
C ILE A 80 -33.07 6.03 -31.68
N GLY A 81 -32.42 5.36 -32.63
CA GLY A 81 -32.69 5.54 -34.06
C GLY A 81 -34.12 5.15 -34.46
N LEU A 82 -34.66 4.06 -33.91
CA LEU A 82 -36.05 3.65 -34.11
C LEU A 82 -37.03 4.61 -33.43
N GLY A 83 -36.69 5.16 -32.26
CA GLY A 83 -37.48 6.16 -31.54
C GLY A 83 -37.49 7.55 -32.19
N LEU A 84 -36.41 7.95 -32.84
CA LEU A 84 -36.32 9.23 -33.56
C LEU A 84 -36.81 9.14 -35.01
N SER A 85 -36.79 7.95 -35.62
CA SER A 85 -37.39 7.75 -36.95
C SER A 85 -38.91 7.94 -36.96
N SER A 86 -39.58 7.79 -35.81
CA SER A 86 -40.99 8.18 -35.64
C SER A 86 -41.23 9.70 -35.66
N PHE A 87 -40.17 10.52 -35.64
CA PHE A 87 -40.24 11.99 -35.71
C PHE A 87 -39.67 12.56 -37.02
N GLY A 88 -39.48 11.74 -38.07
CA GLY A 88 -39.09 12.20 -39.41
C GLY A 88 -37.60 12.55 -39.60
N ALA A 89 -36.75 12.31 -38.60
CA ALA A 89 -35.31 12.56 -38.70
C ALA A 89 -34.62 11.54 -39.64
N LYS A 90 -33.71 12.02 -40.51
CA LYS A 90 -32.89 11.15 -41.37
C LYS A 90 -31.96 10.28 -40.52
N ARG A 91 -32.04 8.95 -40.71
CA ARG A 91 -31.32 7.92 -39.92
C ARG A 91 -29.82 8.20 -39.73
N ALA A 92 -29.13 8.71 -40.75
CA ALA A 92 -27.68 8.96 -40.72
C ALA A 92 -27.25 10.12 -39.79
N ILE A 93 -28.10 11.15 -39.64
CA ILE A 93 -27.79 12.34 -38.82
C ILE A 93 -27.83 12.00 -37.32
N VAL A 94 -28.67 11.03 -36.94
CA VAL A 94 -28.86 10.59 -35.55
C VAL A 94 -27.84 9.52 -35.14
N GLN A 95 -27.44 8.64 -36.06
CA GLN A 95 -26.57 7.50 -35.73
C GLN A 95 -25.09 7.90 -35.57
N SER A 96 -24.63 8.95 -36.26
CA SER A 96 -23.22 9.38 -36.26
C SER A 96 -22.74 9.97 -34.92
N PRO A 97 -23.49 10.89 -34.26
CA PRO A 97 -23.08 11.44 -32.96
C PRO A 97 -23.16 10.41 -31.84
N VAL A 98 -24.14 9.51 -31.90
CA VAL A 98 -24.30 8.40 -30.94
C VAL A 98 -23.12 7.42 -31.04
N LEU A 99 -22.66 7.11 -32.25
CA LEU A 99 -21.46 6.29 -32.48
C LEU A 99 -20.19 6.97 -31.91
N VAL A 100 -20.02 8.28 -32.12
CA VAL A 100 -18.85 9.02 -31.62
C VAL A 100 -18.86 9.12 -30.08
N ALA A 101 -19.99 9.51 -29.49
CA ALA A 101 -20.14 9.57 -28.03
C ALA A 101 -19.93 8.19 -27.40
N PHE A 102 -20.38 7.14 -28.07
CA PHE A 102 -20.15 5.77 -27.66
C PHE A 102 -18.69 5.36 -27.72
N LEU A 103 -17.98 5.60 -28.82
CA LEU A 103 -16.57 5.24 -28.93
C LEU A 103 -15.73 5.88 -27.81
N VAL A 104 -16.04 7.13 -27.46
CA VAL A 104 -15.40 7.83 -26.34
C VAL A 104 -15.75 7.19 -25.00
N LEU A 105 -17.03 6.88 -24.74
CA LEU A 105 -17.47 6.25 -23.49
C LEU A 105 -16.98 4.79 -23.35
N ALA A 106 -16.95 4.02 -24.43
CA ALA A 106 -16.50 2.64 -24.48
C ALA A 106 -14.99 2.52 -24.22
N LEU A 107 -14.20 3.39 -24.83
CA LEU A 107 -12.75 3.47 -24.59
C LEU A 107 -12.47 3.94 -23.17
N GLY A 108 -13.18 4.97 -22.69
CA GLY A 108 -13.05 5.47 -21.32
C GLY A 108 -13.42 4.44 -20.26
N PHE A 109 -14.55 3.73 -20.45
CA PHE A 109 -15.03 2.70 -19.53
C PHE A 109 -14.11 1.47 -19.51
N SER A 110 -13.71 0.98 -20.69
CA SER A 110 -12.77 -0.15 -20.79
C SER A 110 -11.43 0.18 -20.13
N TRP A 111 -10.94 1.41 -20.33
CA TRP A 111 -9.72 1.87 -19.69
C TRP A 111 -9.86 1.92 -18.16
N LEU A 112 -10.91 2.56 -17.64
CA LEU A 112 -11.08 2.82 -16.22
C LEU A 112 -11.45 1.57 -15.40
N PHE A 113 -12.30 0.69 -15.93
CA PHE A 113 -12.88 -0.41 -15.17
C PHE A 113 -12.30 -1.79 -15.50
N VAL A 114 -11.61 -1.94 -16.64
CA VAL A 114 -11.06 -3.24 -17.06
C VAL A 114 -9.54 -3.19 -17.13
N VAL A 115 -8.99 -2.25 -17.89
CA VAL A 115 -7.55 -2.21 -18.18
C VAL A 115 -6.76 -1.66 -17.00
N LYS A 116 -7.15 -0.50 -16.47
CA LYS A 116 -6.45 0.17 -15.36
C LYS A 116 -6.42 -0.69 -14.06
N PRO A 117 -7.53 -1.28 -13.59
CA PRO A 117 -7.51 -2.06 -12.35
C PRO A 117 -6.62 -3.31 -12.48
N LYS A 118 -6.64 -3.95 -13.65
CA LYS A 118 -5.84 -5.16 -13.90
C LYS A 118 -4.36 -4.83 -14.12
N LEU A 119 -4.06 -3.68 -14.74
CA LEU A 119 -2.70 -3.13 -14.79
C LEU A 119 -2.18 -2.81 -13.39
N ASP A 120 -3.00 -2.22 -12.52
CA ASP A 120 -2.63 -1.88 -11.15
C ASP A 120 -2.39 -3.16 -10.31
N ALA A 121 -3.15 -4.24 -10.55
CA ALA A 121 -3.02 -5.54 -9.89
C ALA A 121 -1.85 -6.42 -10.38
N ARG A 122 -1.23 -6.09 -11.52
CA ARG A 122 -0.13 -6.90 -12.08
C ARG A 122 1.06 -6.98 -11.12
N PRO A 123 1.56 -8.18 -10.77
CA PRO A 123 2.70 -8.35 -9.87
C PRO A 123 3.98 -7.76 -10.47
N ALA A 124 4.94 -7.46 -9.59
CA ALA A 124 6.29 -7.07 -10.00
C ALA A 124 7.03 -8.23 -10.69
N SER A 125 8.08 -7.91 -11.43
CA SER A 125 8.95 -8.92 -12.05
C SER A 125 9.62 -9.78 -10.97
N GLN A 126 9.92 -11.04 -11.30
CA GLN A 126 10.67 -11.93 -10.41
C GLN A 126 12.02 -11.32 -10.03
N ALA A 127 12.72 -10.72 -10.99
CA ALA A 127 14.00 -10.04 -10.76
C ALA A 127 13.89 -8.99 -9.64
N CYS A 128 12.81 -8.20 -9.62
CA CYS A 128 12.60 -7.24 -8.55
C CYS A 128 12.28 -7.92 -7.22
N LEU A 129 11.35 -8.89 -7.21
CA LEU A 129 10.94 -9.54 -5.95
C LEU A 129 12.11 -10.25 -5.24
N THR A 130 13.13 -10.65 -5.99
CA THR A 130 14.36 -11.25 -5.46
C THR A 130 15.49 -10.25 -5.20
N SER A 131 15.33 -8.98 -5.55
CA SER A 131 16.39 -7.99 -5.40
C SER A 131 16.38 -7.34 -4.01
N ILE A 132 17.52 -6.73 -3.69
CA ILE A 132 17.66 -5.85 -2.53
C ILE A 132 17.55 -4.42 -3.04
N ILE A 133 16.63 -3.67 -2.48
CA ILE A 133 16.48 -2.25 -2.80
C ILE A 133 17.35 -1.45 -1.84
N HIS A 134 18.20 -0.60 -2.41
CA HIS A 134 18.96 0.37 -1.65
C HIS A 134 18.20 1.69 -1.55
N ILE A 135 18.08 2.23 -0.35
CA ILE A 135 17.32 3.43 -0.03
C ILE A 135 18.25 4.41 0.68
N LYS A 136 18.43 5.59 0.09
CA LYS A 136 19.24 6.66 0.65
C LYS A 136 18.34 7.63 1.41
N ILE A 137 18.58 7.74 2.71
CA ILE A 137 17.89 8.68 3.61
C ILE A 137 18.96 9.59 4.22
N GLY A 138 18.98 10.85 3.80
CA GLY A 138 20.04 11.78 4.19
C GLY A 138 21.41 11.24 3.79
N GLY A 139 22.30 11.07 4.77
CA GLY A 139 23.63 10.49 4.59
C GLY A 139 23.70 8.96 4.69
N ARG A 140 22.61 8.28 5.04
CA ARG A 140 22.58 6.83 5.29
C ARG A 140 22.06 6.07 4.09
N LEU A 141 22.68 4.92 3.81
CA LEU A 141 22.18 3.92 2.89
C LEU A 141 21.56 2.77 3.71
N LEU A 142 20.34 2.40 3.36
CA LEU A 142 19.60 1.28 3.95
C LEU A 142 19.28 0.28 2.85
N SER A 143 19.27 -1.01 3.20
CA SER A 143 19.05 -2.12 2.28
C SER A 143 17.86 -2.93 2.77
N THR A 144 16.88 -3.14 1.89
CA THR A 144 15.69 -3.93 2.23
C THR A 144 15.15 -4.61 0.98
N PRO A 145 14.66 -5.87 1.06
CA PRO A 145 13.92 -6.44 -0.05
C PRO A 145 12.59 -5.68 -0.26
N PRO A 146 11.91 -5.88 -1.41
CA PRO A 146 10.61 -5.29 -1.68
C PRO A 146 9.47 -5.97 -0.88
N ALA A 147 9.64 -6.11 0.43
CA ALA A 147 8.69 -6.79 1.29
C ALA A 147 7.40 -5.97 1.43
N PRO A 148 6.21 -6.60 1.38
CA PRO A 148 4.92 -5.91 1.48
C PRO A 148 4.69 -5.06 2.75
N VAL A 149 5.44 -5.30 3.83
CA VAL A 149 5.39 -4.44 5.03
C VAL A 149 6.16 -3.14 4.91
N VAL A 150 6.97 -3.00 3.87
CA VAL A 150 7.79 -1.82 3.64
C VAL A 150 6.94 -0.74 2.95
N GLN A 151 7.06 0.48 3.46
CA GLN A 151 6.55 1.68 2.81
C GLN A 151 7.65 2.73 2.80
N ILE A 152 7.89 3.33 1.63
CA ILE A 152 8.95 4.31 1.42
C ILE A 152 8.29 5.62 1.03
N SER A 153 8.61 6.72 1.72
CA SER A 153 8.13 8.05 1.37
C SER A 153 9.27 8.89 0.82
N ASN A 154 9.01 9.64 -0.25
CA ASN A 154 9.98 10.55 -0.83
C ASN A 154 9.73 12.03 -0.47
N GLY A 155 8.76 12.32 0.41
CA GLY A 155 8.44 13.67 0.89
C GLY A 155 7.70 14.57 -0.11
N TYR A 156 7.53 14.17 -1.37
CA TYR A 156 6.99 14.98 -2.46
C TYR A 156 5.67 14.45 -3.04
N ILE A 157 4.82 13.76 -2.26
CA ILE A 157 3.47 13.23 -2.63
C ILE A 157 3.46 11.72 -2.99
N ALA A 158 4.60 11.09 -3.31
CA ALA A 158 4.63 9.68 -3.68
C ALA A 158 5.10 8.77 -2.53
N ASP A 159 4.14 8.11 -1.90
CA ASP A 159 4.40 6.97 -1.02
C ASP A 159 4.45 5.69 -1.85
N TYR A 160 5.59 5.01 -1.81
CA TYR A 160 5.73 3.68 -2.35
C TYR A 160 5.29 2.64 -1.31
N GLY A 161 4.01 2.29 -1.32
CA GLY A 161 3.48 1.18 -0.51
C GLY A 161 3.72 -0.16 -1.18
N LEU A 162 4.68 -0.95 -0.68
CA LEU A 162 5.03 -2.26 -1.24
C LEU A 162 3.97 -3.34 -0.94
N SER A 163 3.01 -3.03 -0.08
CA SER A 163 1.78 -3.82 0.10
C SER A 163 0.94 -3.94 -1.17
N SER A 164 1.18 -3.08 -2.16
CA SER A 164 0.54 -3.12 -3.46
C SER A 164 1.50 -3.52 -4.58
N ALA A 165 1.00 -4.27 -5.56
CA ALA A 165 1.76 -4.66 -6.74
C ALA A 165 2.22 -3.46 -7.58
N LYS A 166 1.41 -2.39 -7.61
CA LYS A 166 1.75 -1.12 -8.24
C LYS A 166 2.91 -0.41 -7.52
N GLY A 167 2.83 -0.26 -6.20
CA GLY A 167 3.87 0.39 -5.41
C GLY A 167 5.21 -0.35 -5.55
N THR A 168 5.17 -1.68 -5.50
CA THR A 168 6.34 -2.52 -5.76
C THR A 168 6.95 -2.23 -7.12
N ARG A 169 6.17 -2.29 -8.21
CA ARG A 169 6.69 -2.00 -9.57
C ARG A 169 7.25 -0.60 -9.72
N LEU A 170 6.64 0.40 -9.09
CA LEU A 170 7.13 1.77 -9.14
C LEU A 170 8.51 1.89 -8.49
N VAL A 171 8.74 1.23 -7.36
CA VAL A 171 10.07 1.18 -6.73
C VAL A 171 11.05 0.40 -7.58
N CYS A 172 10.67 -0.77 -8.10
CA CYS A 172 11.52 -1.55 -8.99
C CYS A 172 11.96 -0.73 -10.20
N SER A 173 11.04 0.03 -10.80
CA SER A 173 11.34 0.87 -11.95
C SER A 173 12.23 2.06 -11.59
N ALA A 174 12.02 2.66 -10.42
CA ALA A 174 12.82 3.81 -9.96
C ALA A 174 14.25 3.41 -9.56
N THR A 175 14.42 2.16 -9.11
CA THR A 175 15.70 1.63 -8.61
C THR A 175 16.40 0.73 -9.61
N ASP A 176 15.84 0.53 -10.81
CA ASP A 176 16.26 -0.50 -11.76
C ASP A 176 16.50 -1.87 -11.08
N ASN A 177 15.47 -2.37 -10.42
CA ASN A 177 15.48 -3.59 -9.61
C ASN A 177 16.58 -3.59 -8.53
N GLY A 178 16.89 -2.44 -7.94
CA GLY A 178 17.87 -2.30 -6.86
C GLY A 178 19.28 -1.92 -7.32
N LEU A 179 19.54 -1.79 -8.62
CA LEU A 179 20.84 -1.33 -9.13
C LEU A 179 21.14 0.14 -8.78
N ILE A 180 20.10 0.96 -8.62
CA ILE A 180 20.21 2.40 -8.33
C ILE A 180 19.55 2.68 -6.98
N PRO A 181 20.22 3.40 -6.07
CA PRO A 181 19.63 3.73 -4.78
C PRO A 181 18.48 4.74 -4.93
N LEU A 182 17.38 4.49 -4.23
CA LEU A 182 16.24 5.40 -4.16
C LEU A 182 16.46 6.44 -3.07
N THR A 183 16.50 7.73 -3.42
CA THR A 183 16.49 8.80 -2.41
C THR A 183 15.10 8.95 -1.81
N ALA A 184 15.00 8.86 -0.49
CA ALA A 184 13.74 8.90 0.26
C ALA A 184 13.86 9.84 1.48
N SER A 185 12.72 10.34 1.95
CA SER A 185 12.63 11.08 3.22
C SER A 185 12.45 10.13 4.40
N SER A 186 11.74 9.02 4.20
CA SER A 186 11.53 8.00 5.21
C SER A 186 11.28 6.59 4.65
N LEU A 187 11.56 5.60 5.48
CA LEU A 187 11.32 4.17 5.33
C LEU A 187 10.53 3.71 6.55
N SER A 188 9.44 2.99 6.35
CA SER A 188 8.67 2.37 7.44
C SER A 188 8.42 0.89 7.18
N LEU A 189 8.47 0.09 8.24
CA LEU A 189 8.10 -1.31 8.26
C LEU A 189 6.90 -1.46 9.20
N ARG A 190 5.76 -1.91 8.67
CA ARG A 190 4.49 -2.00 9.42
C ARG A 190 4.12 -3.46 9.68
N PHE A 191 4.43 -3.97 10.87
CA PHE A 191 4.07 -5.32 11.29
C PHE A 191 2.70 -5.40 12.00
N GLY A 192 2.20 -4.28 12.54
CA GLY A 192 0.99 -4.23 13.36
C GLY A 192 -0.30 -4.57 12.60
N ASP A 193 -0.42 -4.17 11.34
CA ASP A 193 -1.58 -4.46 10.49
C ASP A 193 -1.78 -5.97 10.23
N LEU A 194 -0.74 -6.78 10.48
CA LEU A 194 -0.71 -8.20 10.18
C LEU A 194 -1.47 -9.05 11.20
N LYS A 195 -1.64 -8.59 12.44
CA LYS A 195 -2.33 -9.34 13.51
C LYS A 195 -3.80 -9.64 13.16
N ASN A 196 -4.41 -8.80 12.31
CA ASN A 196 -5.82 -8.95 11.90
C ASN A 196 -5.99 -9.79 10.62
N HIS A 197 -4.91 -10.17 9.94
CA HIS A 197 -4.96 -10.88 8.66
C HIS A 197 -4.65 -12.37 8.85
N ARG A 198 -5.69 -13.21 8.98
CA ARG A 198 -5.52 -14.67 9.07
C ARG A 198 -4.96 -15.33 7.82
N LYS A 199 -5.00 -14.67 6.66
CA LYS A 199 -4.52 -15.21 5.38
C LYS A 199 -3.74 -14.16 4.61
N PRO A 200 -2.63 -14.55 3.94
CA PRO A 200 -1.88 -13.63 3.11
C PRO A 200 -2.67 -13.19 1.89
N ASN A 201 -2.59 -11.91 1.55
CA ASN A 201 -3.06 -11.43 0.26
C ASN A 201 -2.19 -11.96 -0.90
N LEU A 202 -2.59 -11.71 -2.15
CA LEU A 202 -1.85 -12.22 -3.32
C LEU A 202 -0.42 -11.68 -3.39
N VAL A 203 -0.20 -10.41 -3.04
CA VAL A 203 1.12 -9.76 -3.06
C VAL A 203 2.04 -10.39 -2.02
N GLU A 204 1.54 -10.62 -0.81
CA GLU A 204 2.26 -11.29 0.28
C GLU A 204 2.63 -12.73 -0.07
N ARG A 205 1.70 -13.52 -0.62
CA ARG A 205 1.99 -14.88 -1.10
C ARG A 205 3.05 -14.88 -2.19
N THR A 206 2.91 -13.99 -3.17
CA THR A 206 3.85 -13.91 -4.30
C THR A 206 5.24 -13.52 -3.82
N PHE A 207 5.35 -12.57 -2.89
CA PHE A 207 6.63 -12.21 -2.30
C PHE A 207 7.23 -13.37 -1.51
N CYS A 208 6.48 -13.99 -0.57
CA CYS A 208 7.01 -15.04 0.29
C CYS A 208 7.35 -16.35 -0.44
N THR A 209 6.76 -16.60 -1.61
CA THR A 209 7.13 -17.74 -2.46
C THR A 209 8.37 -17.47 -3.31
N MET A 210 8.63 -16.21 -3.65
CA MET A 210 9.73 -15.82 -4.55
C MET A 210 10.99 -15.36 -3.79
N ALA A 211 10.83 -14.74 -2.62
CA ALA A 211 11.93 -14.22 -1.83
C ALA A 211 12.78 -15.38 -1.27
N LYS A 212 14.10 -15.23 -1.28
CA LYS A 212 14.99 -16.17 -0.58
C LYS A 212 14.88 -15.90 0.93
N PRO A 213 14.41 -16.86 1.75
CA PRO A 213 14.19 -16.64 3.17
C PRO A 213 15.54 -16.45 3.88
N GLY A 214 15.70 -15.29 4.53
CA GLY A 214 16.80 -14.99 5.44
C GLY A 214 16.48 -13.79 6.33
N GLY A 215 17.09 -13.73 7.51
CA GLY A 215 16.92 -12.64 8.47
C GLY A 215 15.46 -12.38 8.85
N TRP A 216 15.13 -11.11 9.03
CA TRP A 216 13.80 -10.63 9.41
C TRP A 216 12.68 -11.05 8.42
N VAL A 217 13.03 -11.23 7.14
CA VAL A 217 12.07 -11.54 6.05
C VAL A 217 11.50 -12.95 6.18
N ALA A 218 12.34 -13.91 6.59
CA ALA A 218 11.91 -15.30 6.82
C ALA A 218 10.87 -15.35 7.93
N LEU A 219 11.19 -14.74 9.08
CA LEU A 219 10.29 -14.64 10.23
C LEU A 219 8.98 -13.93 9.87
N TRP A 220 9.07 -12.89 9.03
CA TRP A 220 7.88 -12.22 8.52
C TRP A 220 7.02 -13.14 7.66
N CYS A 221 7.60 -13.88 6.72
CA CYS A 221 6.85 -14.81 5.86
C CYS A 221 6.24 -15.99 6.61
N ASP A 222 6.91 -16.48 7.65
CA ASP A 222 6.45 -17.59 8.48
C ASP A 222 5.30 -17.24 9.43
N ARG A 223 4.98 -15.95 9.60
CA ARG A 223 3.92 -15.46 10.49
C ARG A 223 2.55 -16.10 10.25
N PHE A 224 2.28 -16.56 9.03
CA PHE A 224 1.01 -17.19 8.69
C PHE A 224 0.88 -18.60 9.27
N ASN A 225 2.01 -19.24 9.58
CA ASN A 225 2.09 -20.56 10.20
C ASN A 225 2.38 -20.45 11.71
N ALA A 226 3.15 -19.44 12.13
CA ALA A 226 3.54 -19.19 13.52
C ALA A 226 3.39 -17.69 13.87
N PRO A 227 2.17 -17.18 14.13
CA PRO A 227 1.94 -15.77 14.42
C PRO A 227 2.74 -15.24 15.63
N GLU A 228 2.99 -16.10 16.62
CA GLU A 228 3.78 -15.82 17.82
C GLU A 228 5.25 -15.49 17.52
N ALA A 229 5.78 -15.86 16.35
CA ALA A 229 7.17 -15.54 15.98
C ALA A 229 7.43 -14.03 15.87
N LEU A 230 6.37 -13.25 15.59
CA LEU A 230 6.41 -11.80 15.56
C LEU A 230 5.89 -11.17 16.84
N ALA A 231 5.68 -11.95 17.90
CA ALA A 231 5.16 -11.43 19.16
C ALA A 231 6.01 -10.25 19.60
N ASP A 232 7.32 -10.39 19.76
CA ASP A 232 8.20 -9.32 20.27
C ASP A 232 8.62 -8.26 19.25
N TRP A 233 8.01 -8.25 18.06
CA TRP A 233 8.37 -7.27 17.04
C TRP A 233 7.67 -5.93 17.26
N PRO A 234 8.30 -4.83 16.83
CA PRO A 234 7.62 -3.54 16.81
C PRO A 234 6.41 -3.62 15.87
N GLU A 235 5.31 -2.97 16.23
CA GLU A 235 4.16 -2.82 15.33
C GLU A 235 4.52 -1.97 14.12
N THR A 236 5.35 -0.95 14.35
CA THR A 236 5.92 -0.14 13.29
C THR A 236 7.36 0.18 13.67
N LEU A 237 8.28 0.07 12.71
CA LEU A 237 9.61 0.67 12.75
C LEU A 237 9.68 1.72 11.64
N VAL A 238 10.20 2.91 11.92
CA VAL A 238 10.38 3.97 10.93
C VAL A 238 11.78 4.55 11.05
N VAL A 239 12.41 4.84 9.91
CA VAL A 239 13.69 5.54 9.78
C VAL A 239 13.48 6.69 8.79
N GLY A 240 14.03 7.87 9.05
CA GLY A 240 13.91 8.98 8.11
C GLY A 240 14.58 10.26 8.55
N LEU A 241 14.39 11.31 7.77
CA LEU A 241 15.00 12.61 8.01
C LEU A 241 14.40 13.29 9.24
N SER A 242 15.25 14.02 9.96
CA SER A 242 14.83 14.85 11.09
C SER A 242 13.77 15.87 10.69
N SER A 243 13.75 16.34 9.44
CA SER A 243 12.77 17.29 8.90
C SER A 243 11.46 16.65 8.42
N ASP A 244 11.36 15.32 8.37
CA ASP A 244 10.16 14.65 7.89
C ASP A 244 9.03 14.78 8.93
N PHE A 245 7.95 15.48 8.55
CA PHE A 245 6.79 15.70 9.41
C PHE A 245 6.15 14.38 9.85
N SER A 246 6.19 13.33 9.03
CA SER A 246 5.59 12.03 9.32
C SER A 246 6.34 11.26 10.41
N LEU A 247 7.61 11.58 10.63
CA LEU A 247 8.41 11.11 11.76
C LEU A 247 8.32 12.05 12.94
N ARG A 248 8.34 13.36 12.68
CA ARG A 248 8.20 14.38 13.74
C ARG A 248 6.89 14.27 14.46
N HIS A 249 5.76 14.23 13.76
CA HIS A 249 4.43 14.37 14.38
C HIS A 249 4.05 13.20 15.31
N PRO A 250 4.15 11.93 14.91
CA PRO A 250 3.76 10.82 15.78
C PRO A 250 4.84 10.40 16.79
N PHE A 251 6.14 10.67 16.54
CA PHE A 251 7.22 10.12 17.34
C PHE A 251 8.14 11.16 18.02
N LEU A 252 8.30 12.37 17.48
CA LEU A 252 9.14 13.44 18.08
C LEU A 252 8.33 14.59 18.72
N LEU A 253 7.07 14.79 18.31
CA LEU A 253 6.16 15.83 18.81
C LEU A 253 5.18 15.31 19.86
N ASN A 254 4.88 14.01 19.87
CA ASN A 254 4.10 13.36 20.94
C ASN A 254 5.00 12.82 22.06
N GLY A 255 6.23 12.39 21.74
CA GLY A 255 7.29 12.25 22.72
C GLY A 255 7.70 13.64 23.23
N PRO A 256 8.12 13.79 24.50
CA PRO A 256 8.59 15.08 24.94
C PRO A 256 9.88 15.33 24.16
N PRO A 257 10.08 16.50 23.53
CA PRO A 257 11.45 16.91 23.27
C PRO A 257 12.18 16.77 24.60
N ARG A 258 13.34 16.11 24.61
CA ARG A 258 14.10 15.82 25.84
C ARG A 258 14.29 17.09 26.70
N GLU A 259 14.28 18.25 26.05
CA GLU A 259 14.27 19.59 26.62
C GLU A 259 12.94 20.00 27.28
N GLU A 260 11.77 19.60 26.79
CA GLU A 260 10.45 19.85 27.41
C GLU A 260 10.16 18.95 28.62
N LEU A 261 10.67 17.71 28.67
CA LEU A 261 10.59 16.92 29.92
C LEU A 261 11.49 17.54 30.98
N ALA A 262 12.72 17.93 30.62
CA ALA A 262 13.64 18.63 31.53
C ALA A 262 13.10 19.99 31.97
N ALA A 263 12.59 20.80 31.03
CA ALA A 263 11.98 22.11 31.29
C ALA A 263 10.64 21.99 32.02
N GLY A 264 9.84 20.95 31.74
CA GLY A 264 8.58 20.64 32.40
C GLY A 264 8.80 20.22 33.85
N LEU A 265 9.76 19.32 34.11
CA LEU A 265 10.19 18.95 35.46
C LEU A 265 10.70 20.19 36.22
N ALA A 266 11.57 21.00 35.62
CA ALA A 266 12.09 22.24 36.20
C ALA A 266 11.01 23.30 36.45
N LYS A 267 10.07 23.50 35.52
CA LYS A 267 8.96 24.46 35.64
C LYS A 267 7.94 24.01 36.69
N SER A 268 7.66 22.71 36.79
CA SER A 268 6.75 22.14 37.80
C SER A 268 7.30 22.29 39.23
N ALA A 269 8.62 22.18 39.37
CA ALA A 269 9.32 22.45 40.62
C ALA A 269 9.24 23.94 41.02
N GLY A 270 9.20 24.86 40.04
CA GLY A 270 9.06 26.30 40.27
C GLY A 270 7.62 26.80 40.46
N SER A 271 6.60 26.08 39.97
CA SER A 271 5.19 26.51 40.01
C SER A 271 4.37 25.89 41.15
N GLY A 272 5.00 25.15 42.06
CA GLY A 272 4.33 24.54 43.23
C GLY A 272 3.44 23.32 42.94
N ASN A 273 3.40 22.85 41.68
CA ASN A 273 2.69 21.64 41.25
C ASN A 273 3.70 20.66 40.63
N PRO A 274 4.56 20.02 41.45
CA PRO A 274 5.63 19.18 40.92
C PRO A 274 5.05 18.00 40.14
N ILE A 275 5.60 17.74 38.96
CA ILE A 275 5.35 16.49 38.23
C ILE A 275 6.03 15.38 39.03
N VAL A 276 5.23 14.62 39.79
CA VAL A 276 5.73 13.52 40.62
C VAL A 276 5.93 12.29 39.75
N GLY A 277 7.15 11.75 39.75
CA GLY A 277 7.44 10.46 39.16
C GLY A 277 6.77 9.34 39.97
N LEU A 278 5.94 8.54 39.32
CA LEU A 278 5.33 7.35 39.89
C LEU A 278 6.24 6.16 39.60
N PRO A 279 6.80 5.48 40.61
CA PRO A 279 7.63 4.31 40.39
C PRO A 279 6.87 3.21 39.65
N ALA A 280 7.53 2.59 38.68
CA ALA A 280 7.08 1.39 38.00
C ALA A 280 8.26 0.42 37.84
N VAL A 281 7.99 -0.86 37.61
CA VAL A 281 9.07 -1.85 37.44
C VAL A 281 9.93 -1.42 36.23
N GLY A 282 11.23 -1.22 36.47
CA GLY A 282 12.23 -0.77 35.48
C GLY A 282 12.08 0.67 34.95
N PHE A 283 11.12 1.44 35.45
CA PHE A 283 10.78 2.77 34.92
C PHE A 283 10.30 3.76 36.00
N VAL A 284 10.44 5.05 35.71
CA VAL A 284 9.69 6.12 36.38
C VAL A 284 8.65 6.66 35.40
N ARG A 285 7.38 6.62 35.80
CA ARG A 285 6.27 7.14 35.01
C ARG A 285 5.97 8.59 35.40
N TYR A 286 5.90 9.46 34.41
CA TYR A 286 5.55 10.87 34.55
C TYR A 286 4.25 11.14 33.78
N LYS A 287 3.23 11.63 34.49
CA LYS A 287 1.98 12.06 33.87
C LYS A 287 2.02 13.56 33.66
N MET A 288 1.92 14.00 32.42
CA MET A 288 1.91 15.41 32.07
C MET A 288 0.51 16.03 32.20
N PRO A 289 0.41 17.37 32.38
CA PRO A 289 -0.87 18.09 32.35
C PRO A 289 -1.66 17.90 31.05
N SER A 290 -0.97 17.61 29.95
CA SER A 290 -1.57 17.29 28.63
C SER A 290 -2.18 15.87 28.55
N ASN A 291 -2.18 15.11 29.65
CA ASN A 291 -2.51 13.68 29.73
C ASN A 291 -1.56 12.76 28.95
N ALA A 292 -0.42 13.26 28.45
CA ALA A 292 0.66 12.40 27.95
C ALA A 292 1.33 11.65 29.12
N GLU A 293 1.67 10.38 28.91
CA GLU A 293 2.42 9.58 29.89
C GLU A 293 3.81 9.24 29.35
N TYR A 294 4.84 9.73 30.04
CA TYR A 294 6.23 9.43 29.73
C TYR A 294 6.81 8.44 30.71
N TRP A 295 7.62 7.53 30.20
CA TRP A 295 8.26 6.50 31.00
C TRP A 295 9.75 6.53 30.75
N VAL A 296 10.50 6.79 31.81
CA VAL A 296 11.96 6.94 31.79
C VAL A 296 12.58 5.71 32.43
N SER A 297 13.52 5.05 31.76
CA SER A 297 14.14 3.86 32.35
C SER A 297 14.89 4.20 33.65
N THR A 298 14.75 3.34 34.66
CA THR A 298 15.56 3.41 35.89
C THR A 298 16.92 2.70 35.75
N ASP A 299 17.10 1.92 34.68
CA ASP A 299 18.30 1.15 34.40
C ASP A 299 19.26 2.00 33.54
N PRO A 300 20.40 2.45 34.09
CA PRO A 300 21.31 3.34 33.37
C PRO A 300 22.01 2.68 32.18
N SER A 301 22.00 1.35 32.11
CA SER A 301 22.52 0.58 30.96
C SER A 301 21.59 0.67 29.74
N TRP A 302 20.33 1.05 29.97
CA TRP A 302 19.32 1.14 28.94
C TRP A 302 19.38 2.50 28.25
N ARG A 303 20.23 2.54 27.22
CA ARG A 303 20.52 3.73 26.42
C ARG A 303 20.03 3.57 24.98
N LEU A 304 19.61 4.69 24.40
CA LEU A 304 19.34 4.79 22.98
C LEU A 304 20.67 4.86 22.20
N PRO A 305 20.68 4.58 20.88
CA PRO A 305 21.91 4.61 20.07
C PRO A 305 22.68 5.95 20.10
N ASP A 306 22.00 7.06 20.41
CA ASP A 306 22.59 8.38 20.63
C ASP A 306 23.08 8.60 22.08
N ASN A 307 23.27 7.53 22.86
CA ASN A 307 23.63 7.51 24.29
C ASN A 307 22.62 8.20 25.23
N ALA A 308 21.46 8.60 24.72
CA ALA A 308 20.46 9.22 25.56
C ALA A 308 19.74 8.21 26.45
N ILE A 309 19.12 8.73 27.51
CA ILE A 309 18.28 7.93 28.41
C ILE A 309 17.11 7.36 27.60
N TYR A 310 16.84 6.07 27.78
CA TYR A 310 15.68 5.43 27.20
C TYR A 310 14.39 6.04 27.76
N LEU A 311 13.61 6.62 26.87
CA LEU A 311 12.33 7.24 27.15
C LEU A 311 11.29 6.74 26.15
N MET A 312 10.10 6.42 26.65
CA MET A 312 8.94 6.08 25.85
C MET A 312 7.76 7.00 26.17
N ASP A 313 7.00 7.34 25.14
CA ASP A 313 5.71 8.02 25.22
C ASP A 313 4.59 7.01 25.04
N CYS A 314 3.65 6.96 25.98
CA CYS A 314 2.54 6.03 25.94
C CYS A 314 1.21 6.78 26.02
N SER A 315 0.31 6.42 25.11
CA SER A 315 -1.09 6.81 25.12
C SER A 315 -1.94 5.55 25.20
N LEU A 316 -2.61 5.35 26.34
CA LEU A 316 -3.29 4.11 26.70
C LEU A 316 -2.30 2.92 26.64
N ASP A 317 -2.59 1.91 25.82
CA ASP A 317 -1.73 0.75 25.64
C ASP A 317 -0.68 0.94 24.55
N ARG A 318 -0.74 2.04 23.77
CA ARG A 318 0.18 2.25 22.66
C ARG A 318 1.38 3.08 23.12
N CYS A 319 2.56 2.51 23.02
CA CYS A 319 3.83 3.15 23.35
C CYS A 319 4.68 3.40 22.11
N ARG A 320 5.49 4.45 22.18
CA ARG A 320 6.38 4.93 21.11
C ARG A 320 7.72 5.33 21.68
N VAL A 321 8.77 5.05 20.92
CA VAL A 321 10.14 5.46 21.22
C VAL A 321 10.75 6.06 19.97
N ALA A 322 11.50 7.15 20.11
CA ALA A 322 12.27 7.76 19.06
C ALA A 322 13.65 8.17 19.53
N PHE A 323 14.60 8.14 18.61
CA PHE A 323 15.99 8.48 18.86
C PHE A 323 16.68 8.94 17.57
N SER A 324 17.75 9.71 17.75
CA SER A 324 18.64 10.06 16.66
C SER A 324 19.55 8.86 16.34
N ILE A 325 19.67 8.51 15.06
CA ILE A 325 20.75 7.62 14.57
C ILE A 325 22.00 8.47 14.32
N ASP A 326 21.81 9.65 13.75
CA ASP A 326 22.78 10.72 13.66
C ASP A 326 22.04 12.07 13.63
N GLY A 327 22.75 13.19 13.72
CA GLY A 327 22.13 14.52 13.77
C GLY A 327 21.18 14.86 12.60
N THR A 328 21.14 14.03 11.55
CA THR A 328 20.28 14.20 10.37
C THR A 328 19.19 13.13 10.23
N VAL A 329 19.43 11.90 10.70
CA VAL A 329 18.55 10.74 10.56
C VAL A 329 18.03 10.29 11.92
N PHE A 330 16.72 10.06 11.99
CA PHE A 330 16.02 9.60 13.18
C PHE A 330 15.38 8.25 12.91
N ALA A 331 15.24 7.46 13.98
CA ALA A 331 14.44 6.25 13.98
C ALA A 331 13.45 6.26 15.13
N GLY A 332 12.39 5.49 14.97
CA GLY A 332 11.41 5.26 16.02
C GLY A 332 10.64 3.97 15.79
N TYR A 333 10.10 3.44 16.88
CA TYR A 333 9.23 2.28 16.83
C TYR A 333 8.03 2.43 17.76
N SER A 334 6.99 1.64 17.49
CA SER A 334 5.81 1.57 18.34
C SER A 334 5.45 0.14 18.71
N PHE A 335 4.80 -0.04 19.85
CA PHE A 335 4.24 -1.31 20.30
C PHE A 335 3.01 -1.08 21.17
N GLN A 336 2.22 -2.14 21.37
CA GLN A 336 1.12 -2.15 22.32
C GLN A 336 1.46 -3.01 23.54
N ALA A 337 1.15 -2.49 24.71
CA ALA A 337 1.28 -3.18 25.99
C ALA A 337 0.36 -2.53 27.06
N PRO A 338 -0.39 -3.33 27.83
CA PRO A 338 -1.00 -2.83 29.06
C PRO A 338 0.09 -2.34 30.02
N ILE A 339 -0.31 -1.58 31.05
CA ILE A 339 0.62 -1.08 32.07
C ILE A 339 1.36 -2.25 32.73
N GLU A 340 0.63 -3.32 33.07
CA GLU A 340 1.20 -4.56 33.59
C GLU A 340 2.00 -5.28 32.49
N GLY A 341 3.29 -5.55 32.73
CA GLY A 341 4.16 -6.19 31.74
C GLY A 341 4.72 -5.27 30.66
N ARG A 342 4.39 -3.96 30.68
CA ARG A 342 4.92 -2.95 29.75
C ARG A 342 6.44 -2.95 29.67
N GLU A 343 7.12 -3.12 30.81
CA GLU A 343 8.59 -3.12 30.85
C GLU A 343 9.17 -4.30 30.08
N ALA A 344 8.79 -5.53 30.43
CA ALA A 344 9.26 -6.74 29.77
C ALA A 344 9.00 -6.68 28.26
N ARG A 345 7.81 -6.19 27.89
CA ARG A 345 7.43 -5.99 26.50
C ARG A 345 8.31 -4.95 25.78
N SER A 346 8.55 -3.82 26.42
CA SER A 346 9.42 -2.74 25.92
C SER A 346 10.85 -3.25 25.71
N ARG A 347 11.38 -4.07 26.62
CA ARG A 347 12.69 -4.74 26.51
C ARG A 347 12.78 -5.65 25.29
N ALA A 348 11.79 -6.52 25.11
CA ALA A 348 11.76 -7.45 23.98
C ALA A 348 11.66 -6.71 22.63
N VAL A 349 10.77 -5.72 22.54
CA VAL A 349 10.58 -4.91 21.33
C VAL A 349 11.80 -4.06 21.01
N TYR A 350 12.42 -3.43 22.00
CA TYR A 350 13.65 -2.65 21.79
C TYR A 350 14.75 -3.51 21.18
N SER A 351 14.99 -4.71 21.74
CA SER A 351 16.00 -5.63 21.21
C SER A 351 15.75 -6.01 19.74
N LYS A 352 14.50 -6.34 19.40
CA LYS A 352 14.11 -6.66 18.02
C LYS A 352 14.19 -5.45 17.07
N ALA A 353 13.80 -4.26 17.54
CA ALA A 353 13.90 -3.04 16.76
C ALA A 353 15.36 -2.70 16.43
N MET A 354 16.28 -2.87 17.38
CA MET A 354 17.72 -2.66 17.14
C MET A 354 18.28 -3.67 16.14
N THR A 355 17.96 -4.96 16.31
CA THR A 355 18.39 -6.02 15.36
C THR A 355 17.90 -5.72 13.95
N LEU A 356 16.65 -5.26 13.81
CA LEU A 356 16.08 -4.92 12.52
C LEU A 356 16.75 -3.69 11.88
N LEU A 357 17.11 -2.69 12.67
CA LEU A 357 17.88 -1.53 12.19
C LEU A 357 19.28 -1.93 11.71
N ASP A 358 19.95 -2.83 12.43
CA ASP A 358 21.26 -3.35 12.03
C ASP A 358 21.17 -4.16 10.73
N GLU A 359 20.14 -5.01 10.59
CA GLU A 359 19.88 -5.75 9.35
C GLU A 359 19.59 -4.82 8.16
N LEU A 360 18.89 -3.71 8.38
CA LEU A 360 18.64 -2.70 7.34
C LEU A 360 19.91 -1.91 6.96
N HIS A 361 20.86 -1.75 7.87
CA HIS A 361 22.09 -1.01 7.59
C HIS A 361 23.18 -1.87 6.94
N SER A 362 23.12 -3.19 7.11
CA SER A 362 24.09 -4.12 6.56
C SER A 362 24.13 -4.08 5.02
N ASN A 363 25.29 -3.69 4.46
CA ASN A 363 25.66 -3.83 3.04
C ASN A 363 25.78 -5.31 2.63
N ARG A 364 24.68 -6.08 2.66
CA ARG A 364 24.63 -7.39 2.01
C ARG A 364 24.28 -7.26 0.54
#